data_AF-A0A6C0BXH6-F1
#
_entry.id   AF-A0A6C0BXH6-F1
#
_cell.length_a   1.000
_cell.length_b   1.000
_cell.length_c   1.000
_cell.angle_alpha   90.00
_cell.angle_beta   90.00
_cell.angle_gamma   90.00
#
_symmetry.space_group_name_H-M   'P 1'
#
loop_
_entity.id
_entity.type
_entity.pdbx_description
1 polymer ?
#
loop_
_entity_poly.entity_id
_entity_poly.type
_entity_poly.pdbx_seq_one_letter_code
_entity_poly.pdbx_strand_id
1 'polypeptide(L)'
;MTTNKNPGKVVVFDMDETLGYFTQFSYFWENMKVYFNEHQNNVKEKQLDDNFNKILDLYPEYIRPNISSILKYLKHKVEINKCQGVMIYTNNNGSKEWIYHIKDFFEEKIKYKLFNHVICAFKVDGKQIEMCRTTYEKTVKDFIKCTKLPENTQICFLDDLFHPKMNYENVYYIKLKAYKYDLTFDEIMKRFSNSDIGKKLLNDQQQEEFHDYMSQIFHSYQNVTKIKEEQDIDKIITKQTMLYLQNFFYSKQLETIRKNNGISIPKPVIKSRKTNKNVRNKSLKKE
;
A
#
# COMPACT_ATOMS: atom_id res chain seq x y z
N MET A 1 -6.66 43.06 1.60
CA MET A 1 -5.36 42.61 1.04
C MET A 1 -5.23 41.11 1.28
N THR A 2 -5.79 40.28 0.39
CA THR A 2 -5.69 38.83 0.48
C THR A 2 -4.33 38.42 -0.07
N THR A 3 -3.39 38.11 0.82
CA THR A 3 -2.15 37.45 0.39
C THR A 3 -2.55 36.13 -0.24
N ASN A 4 -2.32 36.00 -1.55
CA ASN A 4 -2.41 34.75 -2.29
C ASN A 4 -1.33 33.81 -1.76
N LYS A 5 -1.55 33.27 -0.55
CA LYS A 5 -0.71 32.23 0.04
C LYS A 5 -0.85 31.03 -0.89
N ASN A 6 0.29 30.54 -1.37
CA ASN A 6 0.36 29.27 -2.08
C ASN A 6 -0.47 28.24 -1.29
N PRO A 7 -1.51 27.62 -1.88
CA PRO A 7 -2.43 26.73 -1.17
C PRO A 7 -1.72 25.58 -0.46
N GLY A 8 -0.49 25.27 -0.88
CA GLY A 8 0.26 24.16 -0.35
C GLY A 8 -0.15 22.84 -0.98
N LYS A 9 0.77 21.86 -0.96
CA LYS A 9 0.59 20.54 -1.56
C LYS A 9 0.74 19.48 -0.49
N VAL A 10 -0.22 18.59 -0.38
CA VAL A 10 -0.17 17.41 0.49
C VAL A 10 -0.39 16.14 -0.32
N VAL A 11 0.15 15.03 0.17
CA VAL A 11 -0.08 13.70 -0.40
C VAL A 11 -0.78 12.84 0.62
N VAL A 12 -1.84 12.17 0.22
CA VAL A 12 -2.71 11.40 1.11
C VAL A 12 -2.85 10.00 0.54
N PHE A 13 -2.48 9.01 1.36
CA PHE A 13 -2.55 7.60 1.02
C PHE A 13 -3.73 6.94 1.74
N ASP A 14 -4.43 6.05 1.05
CA ASP A 14 -5.04 4.92 1.72
C ASP A 14 -3.98 3.91 2.21
N MET A 15 -4.37 3.02 3.11
CA MET A 15 -3.48 2.03 3.72
C MET A 15 -3.53 0.67 2.99
N ASP A 16 -4.59 -0.12 3.26
CA ASP A 16 -4.74 -1.45 2.68
C ASP A 16 -4.95 -1.38 1.17
N GLU A 17 -4.49 -2.41 0.46
CA GLU A 17 -4.45 -2.50 -1.01
C GLU A 17 -3.68 -1.36 -1.74
N THR A 18 -3.22 -0.34 -1.01
CA THR A 18 -2.57 0.87 -1.51
C THR A 18 -1.10 0.92 -1.14
N LEU A 19 -0.75 0.86 0.15
CA LEU A 19 0.63 0.75 0.66
C LEU A 19 1.11 -0.70 0.70
N GLY A 20 0.19 -1.63 0.89
CA GLY A 20 0.44 -3.06 1.03
C GLY A 20 -0.86 -3.83 1.17
N TYR A 21 -0.75 -5.15 1.32
CA TYR A 21 -1.85 -6.06 1.58
C TYR A 21 -1.63 -6.68 2.95
N PHE A 22 -2.45 -6.28 3.93
CA PHE A 22 -2.18 -6.57 5.33
C PHE A 22 -3.17 -7.55 5.96
N THR A 23 -4.13 -8.08 5.20
CA THR A 23 -5.18 -8.99 5.73
C THR A 23 -4.63 -10.31 6.24
N GLN A 24 -3.79 -11.01 5.45
CA GLN A 24 -3.21 -12.28 5.90
C GLN A 24 -2.23 -12.07 7.05
N PHE A 25 -1.48 -10.97 6.99
CA PHE A 25 -0.54 -10.62 8.05
C PHE A 25 -1.27 -10.28 9.36
N SER A 26 -2.37 -9.52 9.32
CA SER A 26 -3.18 -9.26 10.51
C SER A 26 -3.77 -10.54 11.06
N TYR A 27 -4.25 -11.44 10.20
CA TYR A 27 -4.74 -12.74 10.63
C TYR A 27 -3.65 -13.56 11.33
N PHE A 28 -2.44 -13.63 10.76
CA PHE A 28 -1.28 -14.27 11.39
C PHE A 28 -0.96 -13.63 12.74
N TRP A 29 -0.85 -12.30 12.77
CA TRP A 29 -0.46 -11.50 13.92
C TRP A 29 -1.43 -11.59 15.09
N GLU A 30 -2.73 -11.46 14.84
CA GLU A 30 -3.73 -11.52 15.90
C GLU A 30 -3.81 -12.94 16.51
N ASN A 31 -3.67 -13.99 15.70
CA ASN A 31 -3.62 -15.36 16.23
C ASN A 31 -2.32 -15.65 17.01
N MET A 32 -1.20 -15.01 16.65
CA MET A 32 0.00 -15.05 17.51
C MET A 32 -0.25 -14.43 18.88
N LYS A 33 -0.96 -13.29 18.96
CA LYS A 33 -1.31 -12.69 20.25
C LYS A 33 -2.20 -13.61 21.07
N VAL A 34 -3.23 -14.20 20.45
CA VAL A 34 -4.12 -15.16 21.12
C VAL A 34 -3.32 -16.32 21.70
N TYR A 35 -2.46 -16.95 20.89
CA TYR A 35 -1.59 -18.04 21.35
C TYR A 35 -0.72 -17.64 22.56
N PHE A 36 -0.04 -16.49 22.51
CA PHE A 36 0.82 -16.06 23.61
C PHE A 36 0.04 -15.68 24.89
N ASN A 37 -1.17 -15.14 24.72
CA ASN A 37 -2.04 -14.77 25.82
C ASN A 37 -2.64 -16.01 26.52
N GLU A 38 -3.07 -17.01 25.76
CA GLU A 38 -3.58 -18.29 26.30
C GLU A 38 -2.51 -19.05 27.08
N HIS A 39 -1.25 -18.93 26.66
CA HIS A 39 -0.10 -19.49 27.39
C HIS A 39 0.42 -18.59 28.54
N GLN A 40 -0.37 -17.60 28.98
CA GLN A 40 -0.07 -16.67 30.09
C GLN A 40 1.30 -15.97 30.00
N ASN A 41 1.76 -15.72 28.78
CA ASN A 41 3.08 -15.15 28.55
C ASN A 41 2.98 -13.64 28.24
N ASN A 42 2.56 -12.83 29.20
CA ASN A 42 2.47 -11.36 29.05
C ASN A 42 3.80 -10.71 28.61
N VAL A 43 4.94 -11.33 28.97
CA VAL A 43 6.27 -10.90 28.51
C VAL A 43 6.43 -11.12 27.00
N LYS A 44 5.88 -12.22 26.46
CA LYS A 44 5.95 -12.55 25.03
C LYS A 44 4.98 -11.71 24.20
N GLU A 45 3.81 -11.34 24.73
CA GLU A 45 2.89 -10.39 24.08
C GLU A 45 3.58 -9.03 23.87
N LYS A 46 4.18 -8.47 24.92
CA LYS A 46 4.95 -7.23 24.78
C LYS A 46 6.14 -7.38 23.82
N GLN A 47 6.87 -8.50 23.88
CA GLN A 47 7.94 -8.78 22.94
C GLN A 47 7.44 -8.93 21.50
N LEU A 48 6.22 -9.41 21.30
CA LEU A 48 5.61 -9.50 19.98
C LEU A 48 5.48 -8.08 19.42
N ASP A 49 4.77 -7.18 20.12
CA ASP A 49 4.57 -5.78 19.70
C ASP A 49 5.89 -5.04 19.45
N ASP A 50 6.89 -5.20 20.35
CA ASP A 50 8.22 -4.62 20.22
C ASP A 50 8.98 -5.11 18.96
N ASN A 51 8.56 -6.23 18.36
CA ASN A 51 9.19 -6.82 17.19
C ASN A 51 8.26 -6.86 15.95
N PHE A 52 7.14 -6.11 15.96
CA PHE A 52 6.23 -6.01 14.82
C PHE A 52 6.96 -5.80 13.48
N ASN A 53 7.84 -4.80 13.42
CA ASN A 53 8.55 -4.45 12.19
C ASN A 53 9.46 -5.59 11.69
N LYS A 54 10.12 -6.29 12.61
CA LYS A 54 11.00 -7.42 12.27
C LYS A 54 10.22 -8.63 11.78
N ILE A 55 9.01 -8.83 12.28
CA ILE A 55 8.14 -9.93 11.88
C ILE A 55 7.52 -9.63 10.51
N LEU A 56 7.02 -8.40 10.30
CA LEU A 56 6.54 -7.96 8.98
C LEU A 56 7.65 -8.02 7.91
N ASP A 57 8.91 -7.78 8.30
CA ASP A 57 10.07 -7.90 7.42
C ASP A 57 10.33 -9.29 6.86
N LEU A 58 9.80 -10.34 7.51
CA LEU A 58 9.87 -11.70 6.99
C LEU A 58 8.99 -11.87 5.73
N TYR A 59 8.05 -10.96 5.49
CA TYR A 59 7.02 -11.07 4.47
C TYR A 59 6.95 -9.83 3.56
N PRO A 60 8.02 -9.54 2.79
CA PRO A 60 8.05 -8.38 1.90
C PRO A 60 6.93 -8.39 0.84
N GLU A 61 6.32 -9.54 0.56
CA GLU A 61 5.20 -9.70 -0.35
C GLU A 61 3.92 -8.99 0.13
N TYR A 62 3.76 -8.76 1.42
CA TYR A 62 2.65 -7.94 1.94
C TYR A 62 2.86 -6.45 1.66
N ILE A 63 4.06 -6.03 1.27
CA ILE A 63 4.37 -4.62 0.96
C ILE A 63 4.25 -4.39 -0.54
N ARG A 64 3.56 -3.32 -0.95
CA ARG A 64 3.47 -2.99 -2.38
C ARG A 64 4.88 -2.80 -2.97
N PRO A 65 5.22 -3.45 -4.10
CA PRO A 65 6.55 -3.37 -4.69
C PRO A 65 7.00 -1.92 -4.93
N ASN A 66 8.23 -1.61 -4.54
CA ASN A 66 8.89 -0.30 -4.71
C ASN A 66 8.21 0.88 -3.98
N ILE A 67 7.29 0.65 -3.04
CA ILE A 67 6.64 1.74 -2.30
C ILE A 67 7.64 2.60 -1.52
N SER A 68 8.72 2.00 -0.97
CA SER A 68 9.77 2.75 -0.28
C SER A 68 10.44 3.81 -1.16
N SER A 69 10.51 3.61 -2.48
CA SER A 69 11.03 4.61 -3.41
C SER A 69 10.09 5.80 -3.54
N ILE A 70 8.77 5.58 -3.55
CA ILE A 70 7.76 6.63 -3.47
C ILE A 70 7.90 7.41 -2.16
N LEU A 71 7.98 6.70 -1.03
CA LEU A 71 8.07 7.35 0.28
C LEU A 71 9.37 8.17 0.42
N LYS A 72 10.51 7.67 -0.06
CA LYS A 72 11.78 8.44 -0.12
C LYS A 72 11.68 9.67 -1.02
N TYR A 73 11.00 9.57 -2.16
CA TYR A 73 10.75 10.72 -3.02
C TYR A 73 9.91 11.77 -2.31
N LEU A 74 8.86 11.37 -1.60
CA LEU A 74 8.01 12.27 -0.83
C LEU A 74 8.74 12.90 0.35
N LYS A 75 9.56 12.12 1.07
CA LYS A 75 10.48 12.64 2.09
C LYS A 75 11.31 13.79 1.53
N HIS A 76 11.97 13.58 0.38
CA HIS A 76 12.73 14.64 -0.27
C HIS A 76 11.86 15.86 -0.61
N LYS A 77 10.62 15.68 -1.09
CA LYS A 77 9.70 16.80 -1.35
C LYS A 77 9.29 17.58 -0.10
N VAL A 78 9.16 16.90 1.04
CA VAL A 78 8.95 17.56 2.34
C VAL A 78 10.20 18.34 2.73
N GLU A 79 11.39 17.75 2.66
CA GLU A 79 12.67 18.39 3.02
C GLU A 79 12.95 19.67 2.22
N ILE A 80 12.59 19.69 0.93
CA ILE A 80 12.74 20.90 0.08
C ILE A 80 11.54 21.85 0.13
N ASN A 81 10.63 21.69 1.09
CA ASN A 81 9.43 22.52 1.29
C ASN A 81 8.49 22.57 0.07
N LYS A 82 8.46 21.51 -0.75
CA LYS A 82 7.52 21.37 -1.88
C LYS A 82 6.28 20.55 -1.53
N CYS A 83 6.28 19.89 -0.37
CA CYS A 83 5.15 19.17 0.19
C CYS A 83 5.00 19.56 1.67
N GLN A 84 3.81 19.94 2.09
CA GLN A 84 3.53 20.32 3.48
C GLN A 84 3.32 19.12 4.40
N GLY A 85 3.02 17.96 3.83
CA GLY A 85 2.70 16.78 4.60
C GLY A 85 2.34 15.58 3.75
N VAL A 86 2.62 14.41 4.30
CA VAL A 86 2.16 13.12 3.79
C VAL A 86 1.28 12.49 4.86
N MET A 87 0.10 12.03 4.49
CA MET A 87 -0.94 11.62 5.43
C MET A 87 -1.51 10.26 5.06
N ILE A 88 -2.08 9.57 6.05
CA ILE A 88 -2.88 8.37 5.84
C ILE A 88 -4.35 8.75 6.08
N TYR A 89 -5.23 8.38 5.16
CA TYR A 89 -6.68 8.49 5.31
C TYR A 89 -7.32 7.15 4.95
N THR A 90 -7.64 6.36 5.98
CA THR A 90 -8.06 4.97 5.83
C THR A 90 -9.46 4.73 6.39
N ASN A 91 -10.11 3.70 5.86
CA ASN A 91 -11.32 3.09 6.40
C ASN A 91 -11.05 1.73 7.06
N ASN A 92 -9.79 1.40 7.34
CA ASN A 92 -9.41 0.20 8.07
C ASN A 92 -10.13 0.19 9.44
N ASN A 93 -10.84 -0.92 9.72
CA ASN A 93 -11.61 -1.13 10.94
C ASN A 93 -10.83 -1.86 12.04
N GLY A 94 -9.55 -2.14 11.81
CA GLY A 94 -8.64 -2.68 12.82
C GLY A 94 -8.40 -1.68 13.95
N SER A 95 -7.68 -2.14 14.98
CA SER A 95 -7.34 -1.27 16.10
C SER A 95 -6.50 -0.08 15.65
N LYS A 96 -6.57 1.02 16.41
CA LYS A 96 -5.71 2.17 16.14
C LYS A 96 -4.23 1.77 16.20
N GLU A 97 -3.86 0.87 17.11
CA GLU A 97 -2.50 0.34 17.24
C GLU A 97 -2.02 -0.31 15.94
N TRP A 98 -2.85 -1.13 15.29
CA TRP A 98 -2.52 -1.75 14.00
C TRP A 98 -2.12 -0.73 12.94
N ILE A 99 -2.92 0.34 12.79
CA ILE A 99 -2.66 1.41 11.83
C ILE A 99 -1.31 2.10 12.12
N TYR A 100 -1.01 2.32 13.40
CA TYR A 100 0.25 2.96 13.81
C TYR A 100 1.45 2.03 13.68
N HIS A 101 1.30 0.73 13.91
CA HIS A 101 2.36 -0.25 13.62
C HIS A 101 2.74 -0.26 12.12
N ILE A 102 1.75 -0.26 11.22
CA ILE A 102 1.99 -0.18 9.78
C ILE A 102 2.64 1.16 9.39
N LYS A 103 2.18 2.27 9.96
CA LYS A 103 2.80 3.59 9.77
C LYS A 103 4.27 3.56 10.18
N ASP A 104 4.55 3.09 11.40
CA ASP A 104 5.87 3.11 12.00
C ASP A 104 6.84 2.17 11.28
N PHE A 105 6.34 1.04 10.77
CA PHE A 105 7.08 0.17 9.86
C PHE A 105 7.64 0.94 8.65
N PHE A 106 6.80 1.67 7.94
CA PHE A 106 7.24 2.44 6.78
C PHE A 106 8.21 3.56 7.14
N GLU A 107 7.99 4.24 8.28
CA GLU A 107 8.87 5.30 8.76
C GLU A 107 10.25 4.78 9.18
N GLU A 108 10.33 3.60 9.80
CA GLU A 108 11.58 2.91 10.10
C GLU A 108 12.34 2.56 8.81
N LYS A 109 11.63 2.01 7.80
CA LYS A 109 12.23 1.65 6.50
C LYS A 109 12.88 2.82 5.77
N ILE A 110 12.37 4.03 5.93
CA ILE A 110 12.94 5.24 5.32
C ILE A 110 13.74 6.11 6.31
N LYS A 111 13.83 5.67 7.58
CA LYS A 111 14.47 6.39 8.68
C LYS A 111 14.00 7.84 8.77
N TYR A 112 12.68 8.05 8.72
CA TYR A 112 12.08 9.39 8.73
C TYR A 112 10.59 9.34 9.09
N LYS A 113 10.15 10.25 9.98
CA LYS A 113 8.74 10.43 10.34
C LYS A 113 7.99 11.16 9.23
N LEU A 114 7.61 10.42 8.18
CA LEU A 114 7.00 10.98 6.98
C LEU A 114 5.52 11.31 7.17
N PHE A 115 4.79 10.46 7.88
CA PHE A 115 3.34 10.56 7.99
C PHE A 115 2.97 11.49 9.15
N ASN A 116 2.68 12.75 8.82
CA ASN A 116 2.39 13.77 9.83
C ASN A 116 0.95 13.73 10.34
N HIS A 117 0.06 12.98 9.67
CA HIS A 117 -1.32 12.80 10.12
C HIS A 117 -1.88 11.45 9.70
N VAL A 118 -2.70 10.85 10.57
CA VAL A 118 -3.43 9.60 10.32
C VAL A 118 -4.89 9.84 10.66
N ILE A 119 -5.77 9.69 9.68
CA ILE A 119 -7.22 9.79 9.83
C ILE A 119 -7.78 8.36 9.78
N CYS A 120 -8.31 7.88 10.90
CA CYS A 120 -8.80 6.50 11.04
C CYS A 120 -10.25 6.36 10.52
N ALA A 121 -10.82 5.15 10.62
CA ALA A 121 -12.23 4.90 10.35
C ALA A 121 -13.15 5.81 11.18
N PHE A 122 -14.33 6.16 10.63
CA PHE A 122 -15.32 6.96 11.34
C PHE A 122 -15.85 6.22 12.57
N LYS A 123 -16.37 5.01 12.37
CA LYS A 123 -16.91 4.16 13.43
C LYS A 123 -16.43 2.73 13.28
N VAL A 124 -16.21 2.07 14.40
CA VAL A 124 -15.96 0.62 14.51
C VAL A 124 -16.89 0.11 15.61
N ASP A 125 -17.66 -0.95 15.32
CA ASP A 125 -18.66 -1.53 16.23
C ASP A 125 -19.62 -0.50 16.83
N GLY A 126 -20.08 0.44 15.99
CA GLY A 126 -21.01 1.51 16.36
C GLY A 126 -20.39 2.65 17.16
N LYS A 127 -19.15 2.51 17.66
CA LYS A 127 -18.42 3.55 18.39
C LYS A 127 -17.64 4.44 17.44
N GLN A 128 -17.75 5.75 17.62
CA GLN A 128 -16.98 6.71 16.83
C GLN A 128 -15.52 6.70 17.25
N ILE A 129 -14.63 6.41 16.31
CA ILE A 129 -13.18 6.34 16.52
C ILE A 129 -12.53 7.67 16.15
N GLU A 130 -12.82 8.17 14.95
CA GLU A 130 -12.28 9.43 14.47
C GLU A 130 -13.29 10.58 14.67
N MET A 131 -13.11 11.37 15.72
CA MET A 131 -14.06 12.41 16.15
C MET A 131 -14.23 13.54 15.12
N CYS A 132 -13.21 13.79 14.32
CA CYS A 132 -13.28 14.79 13.26
C CYS A 132 -14.08 14.30 12.04
N ARG A 133 -14.27 12.99 11.85
CA ARG A 133 -15.09 12.43 10.76
C ARG A 133 -16.58 12.50 11.06
N THR A 134 -17.38 12.51 10.00
CA THR A 134 -18.86 12.55 10.08
C THR A 134 -19.53 11.44 9.27
N THR A 135 -18.78 10.72 8.44
CA THR A 135 -19.28 9.62 7.60
C THR A 135 -18.22 8.52 7.39
N TYR A 136 -18.69 7.31 7.06
CA TYR A 136 -17.84 6.17 6.65
C TYR A 136 -17.14 6.42 5.30
N GLU A 137 -17.70 7.29 4.46
CA GLU A 137 -17.04 7.67 3.21
C GLU A 137 -15.81 8.53 3.48
N LYS A 138 -14.81 8.43 2.62
CA LYS A 138 -13.71 9.40 2.60
C LYS A 138 -14.19 10.66 1.88
N THR A 139 -14.08 11.82 2.52
CA THR A 139 -14.56 13.08 1.97
C THR A 139 -13.54 14.20 2.14
N VAL A 140 -13.48 15.14 1.19
CA VAL A 140 -12.61 16.34 1.32
C VAL A 140 -12.99 17.14 2.56
N LYS A 141 -14.28 17.24 2.88
CA LYS A 141 -14.77 17.95 4.06
C LYS A 141 -14.22 17.34 5.36
N ASP A 142 -14.34 16.03 5.54
CA ASP A 142 -13.79 15.36 6.72
C ASP A 142 -12.26 15.44 6.74
N PHE A 143 -11.60 15.29 5.58
CA PHE A 143 -10.14 15.45 5.48
C PHE A 143 -9.67 16.83 5.95
N ILE A 144 -10.28 17.91 5.44
CA ILE A 144 -9.95 19.29 5.84
C ILE A 144 -10.24 19.52 7.32
N LYS A 145 -11.38 19.04 7.83
CA LYS A 145 -11.74 19.15 9.25
C LYS A 145 -10.74 18.44 10.16
N CYS A 146 -10.31 17.24 9.79
CA CYS A 146 -9.34 16.45 10.57
C CYS A 146 -7.95 17.06 10.57
N THR A 147 -7.49 17.53 9.41
CA THR A 147 -6.13 18.05 9.23
C THR A 147 -5.99 19.52 9.60
N LYS A 148 -7.10 20.27 9.65
CA LYS A 148 -7.14 21.73 9.84
C LYS A 148 -6.36 22.51 8.77
N LEU A 149 -6.18 21.90 7.59
CA LEU A 149 -5.55 22.56 6.45
C LEU A 149 -6.52 23.58 5.80
N PRO A 150 -6.01 24.60 5.09
CA PRO A 150 -6.86 25.48 4.30
C PRO A 150 -7.71 24.73 3.27
N GLU A 151 -8.94 25.16 3.03
CA GLU A 151 -9.84 24.51 2.06
C GLU A 151 -9.29 24.49 0.63
N ASN A 152 -8.48 25.48 0.26
CA ASN A 152 -7.84 25.56 -1.04
C ASN A 152 -6.60 24.68 -1.20
N THR A 153 -6.19 23.91 -0.18
CA THR A 153 -5.01 23.03 -0.23
C THR A 153 -5.09 22.08 -1.41
N GLN A 154 -3.98 21.90 -2.13
CA GLN A 154 -3.89 20.93 -3.22
C GLN A 154 -3.57 19.54 -2.67
N ILE A 155 -4.45 18.58 -2.94
CA ILE A 155 -4.39 17.24 -2.38
C ILE A 155 -4.06 16.25 -3.50
N CYS A 156 -2.98 15.48 -3.37
CA CYS A 156 -2.78 14.29 -4.19
C CYS A 156 -3.28 13.07 -3.41
N PHE A 157 -4.41 12.51 -3.83
CA PHE A 157 -5.07 11.42 -3.11
C PHE A 157 -4.88 10.08 -3.84
N LEU A 158 -4.30 9.10 -3.14
CA LEU A 158 -3.94 7.78 -3.65
C LEU A 158 -4.79 6.73 -2.95
N ASP A 159 -5.58 5.98 -3.71
CA ASP A 159 -6.51 4.99 -3.18
C ASP A 159 -6.76 3.92 -4.27
N ASP A 160 -6.96 2.67 -3.89
CA ASP A 160 -7.34 1.61 -4.84
C ASP A 160 -8.84 1.67 -5.19
N LEU A 161 -9.65 2.14 -4.26
CA LEU A 161 -11.07 2.38 -4.45
C LEU A 161 -11.31 3.79 -4.99
N PHE A 162 -12.44 3.95 -5.68
CA PHE A 162 -12.89 5.27 -6.12
C PHE A 162 -13.83 5.87 -5.08
N HIS A 163 -13.49 7.05 -4.57
CA HIS A 163 -14.28 7.80 -3.61
C HIS A 163 -14.88 9.05 -4.27
N PRO A 164 -16.18 9.05 -4.63
CA PRO A 164 -16.81 10.18 -5.30
C PRO A 164 -16.68 11.51 -4.53
N LYS A 165 -16.72 11.44 -3.19
CA LYS A 165 -16.59 12.59 -2.28
C LYS A 165 -15.14 13.06 -2.06
N MET A 166 -14.19 12.47 -2.79
CA MET A 166 -12.81 12.95 -2.94
C MET A 166 -12.54 13.50 -4.33
N ASN A 167 -13.54 13.58 -5.21
CA ASN A 167 -13.40 14.12 -6.57
C ASN A 167 -13.77 15.61 -6.61
N TYR A 168 -12.83 16.47 -6.20
CA TYR A 168 -12.97 17.93 -6.16
C TYR A 168 -11.86 18.62 -6.97
N GLU A 169 -12.04 19.89 -7.31
CA GLU A 169 -11.11 20.65 -8.17
C GLU A 169 -9.68 20.72 -7.63
N ASN A 170 -9.52 20.78 -6.30
CA ASN A 170 -8.23 20.81 -5.62
C ASN A 170 -7.63 19.41 -5.36
N VAL A 171 -8.26 18.33 -5.85
CA VAL A 171 -7.80 16.96 -5.65
C VAL A 171 -7.26 16.38 -6.95
N TYR A 172 -5.98 16.04 -6.94
CA TYR A 172 -5.33 15.18 -7.93
C TYR A 172 -5.51 13.72 -7.52
N TYR A 173 -6.49 13.05 -8.11
CA TYR A 173 -6.82 11.66 -7.76
C TYR A 173 -5.94 10.67 -8.54
N ILE A 174 -5.30 9.74 -7.83
CA ILE A 174 -4.59 8.61 -8.40
C ILE A 174 -5.30 7.33 -7.94
N LYS A 175 -6.12 6.75 -8.81
CA LYS A 175 -6.74 5.46 -8.56
C LYS A 175 -5.75 4.34 -8.89
N LEU A 176 -5.48 3.47 -7.92
CA LEU A 176 -4.58 2.34 -8.06
C LEU A 176 -5.40 1.07 -8.34
N LYS A 177 -4.80 0.05 -8.96
CA LYS A 177 -5.38 -1.31 -8.88
C LYS A 177 -5.14 -1.80 -7.45
N ALA A 178 -6.08 -2.50 -6.84
CA ALA A 178 -5.89 -3.11 -5.52
C ALA A 178 -4.66 -4.03 -5.50
N TYR A 179 -3.79 -3.87 -4.50
CA TYR A 179 -2.68 -4.79 -4.25
C TYR A 179 -3.09 -5.89 -3.28
N LYS A 180 -3.07 -7.14 -3.73
CA LYS A 180 -3.34 -8.33 -2.91
C LYS A 180 -2.25 -9.37 -3.10
N TYR A 181 -1.79 -10.02 -2.05
CA TYR A 181 -0.81 -11.09 -2.12
C TYR A 181 -0.90 -11.97 -0.89
N ASP A 182 -1.34 -13.21 -1.05
CA ASP A 182 -1.26 -14.23 0.01
C ASP A 182 -0.03 -15.13 -0.19
N LEU A 183 0.61 -15.48 0.92
CA LEU A 183 1.60 -16.53 1.03
C LEU A 183 0.93 -17.85 1.40
N THR A 184 1.58 -18.97 1.10
CA THR A 184 1.14 -20.27 1.63
C THR A 184 1.44 -20.34 3.12
N PHE A 185 0.62 -21.11 3.86
CA PHE A 185 0.85 -21.38 5.27
C PHE A 185 2.27 -21.90 5.54
N ASP A 186 2.72 -22.87 4.74
CA ASP A 186 4.07 -23.45 4.85
C ASP A 186 5.16 -22.38 4.73
N GLU A 187 5.01 -21.42 3.82
CA GLU A 187 6.00 -20.35 3.64
C GLU A 187 5.98 -19.38 4.82
N ILE A 188 4.80 -19.06 5.36
CA ILE A 188 4.64 -18.21 6.55
C ILE A 188 5.36 -18.87 7.74
N MET A 189 4.99 -20.11 8.07
CA MET A 189 5.55 -20.83 9.22
C MET A 189 7.04 -21.07 9.08
N LYS A 190 7.49 -21.50 7.89
CA LYS A 190 8.91 -21.74 7.63
C LYS A 190 9.74 -20.48 7.84
N ARG A 191 9.29 -19.31 7.36
CA ARG A 191 10.03 -18.06 7.54
C ARG A 191 10.03 -17.63 9.00
N PHE A 192 8.89 -17.72 9.68
CA PHE A 192 8.80 -17.37 11.09
C PHE A 192 9.70 -18.24 11.96
N SER A 193 9.53 -19.57 11.94
CA SER A 193 10.26 -20.49 12.82
C SER A 193 11.78 -20.49 12.57
N ASN A 194 12.21 -20.20 11.34
CA ASN A 194 13.64 -20.12 11.02
C ASN A 194 14.28 -18.77 11.38
N SER A 195 13.48 -17.72 11.60
CA SER A 195 13.98 -16.38 11.92
C SER A 195 14.51 -16.28 13.35
N ASP A 196 15.43 -15.33 13.58
CA ASP A 196 15.95 -15.05 14.92
C ASP A 196 14.83 -14.64 15.90
N ILE A 197 13.81 -13.93 15.41
CA ILE A 197 12.67 -13.52 16.23
C ILE A 197 11.76 -14.70 16.57
N GLY A 198 11.48 -15.59 15.62
CA GLY A 198 10.69 -16.79 15.88
C GLY A 198 11.35 -17.69 16.92
N LYS A 199 12.66 -17.94 16.78
CA LYS A 199 13.46 -18.72 17.75
C LYS A 199 13.56 -18.06 19.12
N LYS A 200 13.51 -16.72 19.18
CA LYS A 200 13.48 -15.98 20.44
C LYS A 200 12.11 -16.09 21.13
N LEU A 201 11.03 -16.07 20.36
CA LEU A 201 9.66 -16.11 20.88
C LEU A 201 9.21 -17.53 21.24
N LEU A 202 9.72 -18.56 20.57
CA LEU A 202 9.33 -19.96 20.73
C LEU A 202 10.57 -20.85 20.86
N ASN A 203 10.62 -21.65 21.93
CA ASN A 203 11.56 -22.77 22.05
C ASN A 203 11.13 -23.95 21.16
N ASP A 204 11.97 -24.97 21.02
CA ASP A 204 11.72 -26.10 20.10
C ASP A 204 10.36 -26.79 20.35
N GLN A 205 10.01 -27.06 21.60
CA GLN A 205 8.69 -27.64 21.93
C GLN A 205 7.54 -26.70 21.55
N GLN A 206 7.67 -25.42 21.86
CA GLN A 206 6.66 -24.40 21.55
C GLN A 206 6.51 -24.18 20.03
N GLN A 207 7.54 -24.44 19.24
CA GLN A 207 7.44 -24.34 17.78
C GLN A 207 6.50 -25.38 17.20
N GLU A 208 6.53 -26.63 17.71
CA GLU A 208 5.61 -27.68 17.29
C GLU A 208 4.16 -27.35 17.70
N GLU A 209 3.95 -26.98 18.97
CA GLU A 209 2.63 -26.60 19.49
C GLU A 209 2.04 -25.38 18.74
N PHE A 210 2.88 -24.37 18.47
CA PHE A 210 2.48 -23.20 17.71
C PHE A 210 2.15 -23.54 16.25
N HIS A 211 2.93 -24.41 15.62
CA HIS A 211 2.67 -24.86 14.26
C HIS A 211 1.30 -25.55 14.16
N ASP A 212 0.99 -26.47 15.06
CA ASP A 212 -0.28 -27.19 15.06
C ASP A 212 -1.47 -26.27 15.29
N TYR A 213 -1.35 -25.34 16.24
CA TYR A 213 -2.33 -24.29 16.48
C TYR A 213 -2.58 -23.45 15.21
N MET A 214 -1.52 -22.93 14.59
CA MET A 214 -1.65 -22.08 13.41
C MET A 214 -2.15 -22.85 12.19
N SER A 215 -1.81 -24.13 12.05
CA SER A 215 -2.31 -25.00 10.98
C SER A 215 -3.83 -25.15 11.05
N GLN A 216 -4.39 -25.35 12.25
CA GLN A 216 -5.84 -25.45 12.43
C GLN A 216 -6.57 -24.16 12.03
N ILE A 217 -5.98 -23.01 12.39
CA ILE A 217 -6.52 -21.69 12.07
C ILE A 217 -6.47 -21.43 10.57
N PHE A 218 -5.30 -21.62 9.94
CA PHE A 218 -5.09 -21.37 8.52
C PHE A 218 -5.80 -22.37 7.60
N HIS A 219 -6.25 -23.53 8.09
CA HIS A 219 -7.07 -24.45 7.32
C HIS A 219 -8.35 -23.79 6.78
N SER A 220 -8.89 -22.81 7.52
CA SER A 220 -10.09 -22.06 7.13
C SER A 220 -9.80 -20.84 6.25
N TYR A 221 -8.53 -20.45 6.08
CA TYR A 221 -8.15 -19.22 5.39
C TYR A 221 -8.12 -19.43 3.87
N GLN A 222 -8.90 -18.62 3.14
CA GLN A 222 -8.97 -18.69 1.68
C GLN A 222 -7.85 -17.85 1.04
N ASN A 223 -6.79 -18.52 0.58
CA ASN A 223 -5.66 -17.86 -0.09
C ASN A 223 -6.01 -17.40 -1.52
N VAL A 224 -5.60 -16.18 -1.85
CA VAL A 224 -5.58 -15.64 -3.20
C VAL A 224 -4.21 -15.86 -3.82
N THR A 225 -4.13 -16.81 -4.74
CA THR A 225 -2.89 -17.07 -5.49
C THR A 225 -2.62 -15.93 -6.47
N LYS A 226 -1.38 -15.41 -6.46
CA LYS A 226 -0.94 -14.36 -7.38
C LYS A 226 0.11 -14.85 -8.36
N ILE A 227 -0.23 -14.81 -9.65
CA ILE A 227 0.68 -15.24 -10.72
C ILE A 227 1.77 -14.19 -11.00
N LYS A 228 2.84 -14.60 -11.67
CA LYS A 228 4.02 -13.75 -11.91
C LYS A 228 3.67 -12.48 -12.69
N GLU A 229 2.80 -12.60 -13.68
CA GLU A 229 2.34 -11.51 -14.53
C GLU A 229 1.65 -10.43 -13.70
N GLU A 230 0.84 -10.82 -12.71
CA GLU A 230 0.16 -9.88 -11.82
C GLU A 230 1.15 -9.15 -10.91
N GLN A 231 2.17 -9.85 -10.40
CA GLN A 231 3.23 -9.23 -9.61
C GLN A 231 4.02 -8.20 -10.42
N ASP A 232 4.28 -8.49 -11.70
CA ASP A 232 4.98 -7.55 -12.57
C ASP A 232 4.10 -6.35 -12.94
N ILE A 233 2.78 -6.55 -13.07
CA ILE A 233 1.81 -5.45 -13.19
C ILE A 233 1.87 -4.53 -11.95
N ASP A 234 1.95 -5.06 -10.72
CA ASP A 234 2.07 -4.21 -9.52
C ASP A 234 3.30 -3.30 -9.55
N LYS A 235 4.44 -3.84 -10.01
CA LYS A 235 5.67 -3.04 -10.18
C LYS A 235 5.48 -1.91 -11.19
N ILE A 236 4.75 -2.19 -12.29
CA ILE A 236 4.43 -1.18 -13.31
C ILE A 236 3.51 -0.11 -12.72
N ILE A 237 2.50 -0.51 -11.95
CA ILE A 237 1.58 0.42 -11.28
C ILE A 237 2.36 1.35 -10.35
N THR A 238 3.24 0.83 -9.48
CA THR A 238 4.04 1.69 -8.58
C THR A 238 4.93 2.67 -9.37
N LYS A 239 5.52 2.24 -10.49
CA LYS A 239 6.28 3.15 -11.38
C LYS A 239 5.39 4.24 -11.95
N GLN A 240 4.18 3.91 -12.37
CA GLN A 240 3.20 4.87 -12.88
C GLN A 240 2.77 5.86 -11.79
N THR A 241 2.56 5.39 -10.56
CA THR A 241 2.27 6.24 -9.39
C THR A 241 3.38 7.27 -9.16
N MET A 242 4.65 6.87 -9.28
CA MET A 242 5.76 7.81 -9.19
C MET A 242 5.67 8.92 -10.25
N LEU A 243 5.37 8.57 -11.50
CA LEU A 243 5.20 9.57 -12.59
C LEU A 243 4.05 10.54 -12.29
N TYR A 244 2.93 10.03 -11.78
CA TYR A 244 1.79 10.86 -11.39
C TYR A 244 2.11 11.80 -10.23
N LEU A 245 2.85 11.32 -9.23
CA LEU A 245 3.34 12.16 -8.13
C LEU A 245 4.30 13.24 -8.64
N GLN A 246 5.21 12.90 -9.56
CA GLN A 246 6.07 13.88 -10.20
C GLN A 246 5.24 14.96 -10.91
N ASN A 247 4.27 14.56 -11.74
CA ASN A 247 3.38 15.49 -12.42
C ASN A 247 2.63 16.40 -11.44
N PHE A 248 2.07 15.86 -10.35
CA PHE A 248 1.41 16.65 -9.32
C PHE A 248 2.33 17.73 -8.72
N PHE A 249 3.61 17.44 -8.49
CA PHE A 249 4.54 18.43 -7.97
C PHE A 249 5.05 19.42 -9.03
N TYR A 250 5.21 19.00 -10.29
CA TYR A 250 5.69 19.83 -11.41
C TYR A 250 4.62 20.74 -12.02
N SER A 251 3.34 20.34 -11.98
CA SER A 251 2.28 21.13 -12.60
C SER A 251 2.07 22.46 -11.84
N LYS A 252 2.01 23.56 -12.62
CA LYS A 252 1.68 24.90 -12.13
C LYS A 252 0.18 25.09 -11.87
N GLN A 253 -0.66 24.25 -12.47
CA GLN A 253 -2.10 24.15 -12.26
C GLN A 253 -2.52 22.67 -12.21
N LEU A 254 -3.49 22.36 -11.34
CA LEU A 254 -4.16 21.06 -11.33
C LEU A 254 -5.11 21.00 -12.52
N GLU A 255 -4.60 20.70 -13.72
CA GLU A 255 -5.48 20.19 -14.76
C GLU A 255 -5.94 18.81 -14.31
N THR A 256 -7.20 18.72 -13.86
CA THR A 256 -7.82 17.45 -13.52
C THR A 256 -7.69 16.54 -14.75
N ILE A 257 -6.88 15.49 -14.66
CA ILE A 257 -6.79 14.47 -15.70
C ILE A 257 -8.10 13.67 -15.65
N ARG A 258 -9.19 14.26 -16.17
CA ARG A 258 -10.44 13.59 -16.47
C ARG A 258 -10.19 12.65 -17.66
N LYS A 259 -9.58 11.49 -17.41
CA LYS A 259 -9.58 10.39 -18.39
C LYS A 259 -10.64 9.38 -18.01
N ASN A 260 -11.86 9.69 -18.40
CA ASN A 260 -13.02 8.80 -18.43
C ASN A 260 -12.98 7.81 -19.60
N ASN A 261 -11.81 7.44 -20.11
CA ASN A 261 -11.68 6.40 -21.14
C ASN A 261 -10.65 5.38 -20.64
N GLY A 262 -11.06 4.12 -20.54
CA GLY A 262 -10.15 2.99 -20.35
C GLY A 262 -8.99 3.12 -21.33
N ILE A 263 -7.78 3.30 -20.79
CA ILE A 263 -6.59 3.41 -21.62
C ILE A 263 -6.29 1.99 -22.10
N SER A 264 -6.56 1.77 -23.38
CA SER A 264 -6.11 0.59 -24.11
C SER A 264 -4.59 0.48 -23.97
N ILE A 265 -4.15 -0.69 -23.51
CA ILE A 265 -2.76 -1.11 -23.51
C ILE A 265 -2.23 -0.93 -24.94
N PRO A 266 -1.13 -0.19 -25.18
CA PRO A 266 -0.52 -0.16 -26.49
C PRO A 266 -0.09 -1.59 -26.83
N LYS A 267 -0.71 -2.20 -27.86
CA LYS A 267 -0.24 -3.48 -28.38
C LYS A 267 1.25 -3.35 -28.73
N PRO A 268 2.11 -4.33 -28.39
CA PRO A 268 3.49 -4.27 -28.79
C PRO A 268 3.56 -4.15 -30.31
N VAL A 269 4.29 -3.14 -30.80
CA VAL A 269 4.63 -3.03 -32.22
C VAL A 269 5.51 -4.22 -32.55
N ILE A 270 4.91 -5.30 -33.05
CA ILE A 270 5.62 -6.37 -33.73
C ILE A 270 6.20 -5.71 -34.98
N LYS A 271 7.49 -5.37 -34.93
CA LYS A 271 8.24 -5.03 -36.15
C LYS A 271 8.23 -6.27 -37.03
N SER A 272 7.35 -6.28 -38.02
CA SER A 272 7.42 -7.26 -39.10
C SER A 272 8.78 -7.09 -39.77
N ARG A 273 9.60 -8.14 -39.70
CA ARG A 273 10.79 -8.25 -40.54
C ARG A 273 10.30 -8.23 -41.98
N LYS A 274 10.60 -7.14 -42.71
CA LYS A 274 10.51 -7.13 -44.16
C LYS A 274 11.45 -8.22 -44.69
N THR A 275 10.88 -9.31 -45.19
CA THR A 275 11.60 -10.28 -46.00
C THR A 275 11.90 -9.61 -47.34
N ASN A 276 13.18 -9.28 -47.56
CA ASN A 276 13.65 -8.89 -48.88
C ASN A 276 13.54 -10.09 -49.82
N LYS A 277 12.59 -10.02 -50.76
CA LYS A 277 12.60 -10.82 -51.99
C LYS A 277 13.82 -10.43 -52.81
N ASN A 278 14.74 -11.37 -53.01
CA ASN A 278 15.66 -11.38 -54.14
C ASN A 278 16.00 -12.83 -54.47
N VAL A 279 15.18 -13.46 -55.31
CA VAL A 279 15.62 -14.61 -56.12
C VAL A 279 15.22 -14.33 -57.55
N ARG A 280 16.26 -14.14 -58.36
CA ARG A 280 16.26 -13.91 -59.80
C ARG A 280 15.63 -15.09 -60.54
N ASN A 281 14.84 -14.76 -61.56
CA ASN A 281 14.44 -15.64 -62.65
C ASN A 281 15.66 -16.37 -63.25
N LYS A 282 15.56 -17.69 -63.40
CA LYS A 282 16.19 -18.41 -64.50
C LYS A 282 15.09 -19.14 -65.27
N SER A 283 14.90 -18.66 -66.49
CA SER A 283 14.24 -19.33 -67.60
C SER A 283 14.82 -20.71 -67.87
N LEU A 284 13.97 -21.68 -68.19
CA LEU A 284 14.26 -22.72 -69.18
C LEU A 284 12.93 -23.14 -69.84
N LYS A 285 12.95 -23.09 -71.17
CA LYS A 285 11.91 -23.47 -72.13
C LYS A 285 12.22 -24.89 -72.63
N LYS A 286 11.16 -25.57 -73.11
CA LYS A 286 11.14 -26.77 -73.98
C LYS A 286 11.47 -28.09 -73.26
N GLU A 287 10.78 -29.21 -73.49
CA GLU A 287 9.85 -29.64 -74.57
C GLU A 287 8.57 -30.26 -73.99
#